data_AF-A0A1F6HK25-F1
#
_entry.id   AF-A0A1F6HK25-F1
#
_cell.length_a   1.000
_cell.length_b   1.000
_cell.length_c   1.000
_cell.angle_alpha   90.00
_cell.angle_beta   90.00
_cell.angle_gamma   90.00
#
_symmetry.space_group_name_H-M   'P 1'
#
loop_
_entity.id
_entity.type
_entity.pdbx_description
1 polymer ?
#
loop_
_entity_poly.entity_id
_entity_poly.type
_entity_poly.pdbx_seq_one_letter_code
_entity_poly.pdbx_strand_id
1 'polypeptide(L)'
;MGSILHNHADIDLPPSPPDLGVLFLDESSIILSPSIFVITKGTKFVIFRGQNTPQWSEDFVSAKTASWLSQITERAKQFQYQVNSKEENISLHRRVYSALLSQIAAKYDLKVFTCPTKQNTVNR
;
A
#
# COMPACT_ATOMS: atom_id res chain seq x y z
N MET A 1 0.67 -15.04 15.30
CA MET A 1 0.73 -14.26 14.04
C MET A 1 -0.13 -13.02 14.21
N GLY A 2 0.51 -11.84 14.24
CA GLY A 2 -0.19 -10.56 14.36
C GLY A 2 -0.73 -10.09 13.00
N SER A 3 -1.69 -9.17 13.02
CA SER A 3 -2.10 -8.41 11.85
C SER A 3 -1.85 -6.93 12.11
N ILE A 4 -1.30 -6.24 11.13
CA ILE A 4 -1.05 -4.80 11.22
C ILE A 4 -2.28 -4.05 10.71
N LEU A 5 -2.91 -3.26 11.60
CA LEU A 5 -4.02 -2.36 11.31
C LEU A 5 -3.51 -0.92 11.26
N HIS A 6 -3.51 -0.32 10.07
CA HIS A 6 -3.13 1.08 9.89
C HIS A 6 -4.36 1.90 9.48
N ASN A 7 -4.60 3.03 10.16
CA ASN A 7 -5.71 3.94 9.85
C ASN A 7 -5.16 5.22 9.22
N HIS A 8 -5.52 5.47 7.95
CA HIS A 8 -5.21 6.72 7.26
C HIS A 8 -6.42 7.65 7.41
N ALA A 9 -6.67 8.13 8.63
CA ALA A 9 -7.94 8.78 9.00
C ALA A 9 -8.25 10.04 8.17
N ASP A 10 -7.23 10.80 7.77
CA ASP A 10 -7.42 12.11 7.15
C ASP A 10 -7.06 12.18 5.65
N ILE A 11 -6.52 11.10 5.08
CA ILE A 11 -5.99 11.09 3.71
C ILE A 11 -6.43 9.82 2.96
N ASP A 12 -7.10 10.00 1.82
CA ASP A 12 -7.59 8.89 0.98
C ASP A 12 -6.49 8.31 0.07
N LEU A 13 -5.41 7.82 0.70
CA LEU A 13 -4.26 7.19 0.02
C LEU A 13 -4.22 5.69 0.28
N PRO A 14 -3.90 4.86 -0.74
CA PRO A 14 -3.65 3.43 -0.57
C PRO A 14 -2.50 3.15 0.43
N PRO A 15 -2.33 1.88 0.84
CA PRO A 15 -1.17 1.46 1.62
C PRO A 15 0.14 1.97 1.03
N SER A 16 0.98 2.53 1.88
CA SER A 16 2.29 3.06 1.52
C SER A 16 3.30 1.93 1.31
N PRO A 17 4.42 2.18 0.60
CA PRO A 17 5.46 1.17 0.44
C PRO A 17 5.98 0.58 1.77
N PRO A 18 6.15 1.36 2.86
CA PRO A 18 6.44 0.79 4.18
C PRO A 18 5.39 -0.20 4.69
N ASP A 19 4.10 0.08 4.49
CA ASP A 19 3.03 -0.84 4.87
C ASP A 19 3.15 -2.17 4.10
N LEU A 20 3.59 -2.12 2.85
CA LEU A 20 3.80 -3.32 2.04
C LEU A 20 5.07 -4.09 2.44
N GLY A 21 6.08 -3.42 2.97
CA GLY A 21 7.37 -4.01 3.34
C GLY A 21 7.22 -5.20 4.30
N VAL A 22 6.31 -5.09 5.28
CA VAL A 22 6.09 -6.14 6.29
C VAL A 22 5.58 -7.46 5.72
N LEU A 23 5.00 -7.45 4.51
CA LEU A 23 4.51 -8.64 3.81
C LEU A 23 5.64 -9.46 3.17
N PHE A 24 6.83 -8.88 3.03
CA PHE A 24 7.98 -9.50 2.40
C PHE A 24 9.03 -9.99 3.39
N LEU A 25 8.82 -9.77 4.69
CA LEU A 25 9.75 -10.22 5.70
C LEU A 25 9.75 -11.75 5.79
N ASP A 26 10.90 -12.31 6.16
CA ASP A 26 11.01 -13.71 6.50
C ASP A 26 10.56 -13.98 7.96
N GLU A 27 10.48 -15.26 8.32
CA GLU A 27 10.02 -15.70 9.64
C GLU A 27 10.97 -15.32 10.80
N SER A 28 12.17 -14.83 10.50
CA SER A 28 13.10 -14.36 11.53
C SER A 28 12.72 -12.97 12.06
N SER A 29 11.92 -12.20 11.30
CA SER A 29 11.49 -10.87 11.72
C SER A 29 10.28 -10.92 12.65
N ILE A 30 10.39 -10.26 13.80
CA ILE A 30 9.32 -10.16 14.80
C ILE A 30 8.11 -9.33 14.32
N ILE A 31 8.32 -8.47 13.31
CA ILE A 31 7.28 -7.61 12.73
C ILE A 31 6.70 -8.18 11.44
N LEU A 32 7.05 -9.42 11.08
CA LEU A 32 6.44 -10.13 9.95
C LEU A 32 4.91 -10.13 10.09
N SER A 33 4.23 -9.69 9.04
CA SER A 33 2.78 -9.79 8.94
C SER A 33 2.38 -10.56 7.67
N PRO A 34 1.50 -11.57 7.76
CA PRO A 34 0.98 -12.28 6.58
C PRO A 34 -0.03 -11.43 5.79
N SER A 35 -0.58 -10.39 6.43
CA SER A 35 -1.58 -9.51 5.87
C SER A 35 -1.49 -8.10 6.43
N ILE A 36 -1.94 -7.12 5.66
CA ILE A 36 -2.18 -5.77 6.15
C ILE A 36 -3.62 -5.36 5.88
N PHE A 37 -4.16 -4.57 6.79
CA PHE A 37 -5.47 -3.97 6.64
C PHE A 37 -5.35 -2.46 6.83
N VAL A 38 -5.71 -1.73 5.77
CA VAL A 38 -5.66 -0.27 5.74
C VAL A 38 -7.05 0.28 5.46
N ILE A 39 -7.51 1.16 6.33
CA ILE A 39 -8.75 1.90 6.14
C ILE A 39 -8.40 3.35 5.81
N THR A 40 -8.94 3.83 4.69
CA THR A 40 -8.92 5.24 4.30
C THR A 40 -10.33 5.82 4.36
N LYS A 41 -10.45 7.14 4.20
CA LYS A 41 -11.74 7.83 4.11
C LYS A 41 -12.67 7.23 3.03
N GLY A 42 -12.13 6.86 1.87
CA GLY A 42 -12.90 6.39 0.73
C GLY A 42 -12.92 4.87 0.55
N THR A 43 -11.87 4.16 0.99
CA THR A 43 -11.62 2.77 0.61
C THR A 43 -11.01 1.98 1.77
N LYS A 44 -11.36 0.71 1.86
CA LYS A 44 -10.71 -0.29 2.70
C LYS A 44 -9.86 -1.19 1.82
N PHE A 45 -8.65 -1.49 2.27
CA PHE A 45 -7.70 -2.34 1.59
C PHE A 45 -7.35 -3.50 2.51
N VAL A 46 -7.49 -4.72 2.00
CA VAL A 46 -6.92 -5.92 2.63
C VAL A 46 -5.90 -6.49 1.66
N ILE A 47 -4.67 -6.70 2.11
CA ILE A 47 -3.60 -7.25 1.28
C ILE A 47 -2.98 -8.45 1.98
N PHE A 48 -2.82 -9.55 1.26
CA PHE A 48 -2.24 -10.79 1.75
C PHE A 48 -1.03 -11.20 0.92
N ARG A 49 -0.12 -11.93 1.56
CA ARG A 49 0.89 -12.73 0.85
C ARG A 49 0.20 -13.82 0.03
N GLY A 50 0.61 -13.97 -1.22
CA GLY A 50 0.30 -15.14 -2.02
C GLY A 50 1.28 -16.27 -1.75
N GLN A 51 1.09 -17.38 -2.44
CA GLN A 51 1.89 -18.59 -2.25
C GLN A 51 3.36 -18.36 -2.63
N ASN A 52 3.61 -17.50 -3.61
CA ASN A 52 4.95 -17.24 -4.14
C ASN A 52 5.50 -15.87 -3.72
N THR A 53 4.91 -15.23 -2.71
CA THR A 53 5.44 -13.96 -2.20
C THR A 53 6.82 -14.20 -1.58
N PRO A 54 7.86 -13.52 -2.10
CA PRO A 54 9.22 -13.74 -1.65
C PRO A 54 9.40 -13.29 -0.20
N GLN A 55 10.36 -13.93 0.47
CA GLN A 55 10.76 -13.64 1.84
C GLN A 55 12.17 -13.08 1.83
N TRP A 56 12.34 -11.92 2.45
CA TRP A 56 13.54 -11.12 2.42
C TRP A 56 13.92 -10.70 3.83
N SER A 57 15.22 -10.44 4.04
CA SER A 57 15.72 -9.84 5.26
C SER A 57 15.22 -8.40 5.42
N GLU A 58 15.23 -7.91 6.66
CA GLU A 58 14.84 -6.53 6.98
C GLU A 58 15.64 -5.48 6.18
N ASP A 59 16.94 -5.70 6.00
CA ASP A 59 17.81 -4.81 5.20
C ASP A 59 17.36 -4.72 3.75
N PHE A 60 17.02 -5.87 3.15
CA PHE A 60 16.58 -5.92 1.77
C PHE A 60 15.19 -5.32 1.60
N VAL A 61 14.27 -5.59 2.53
CA VAL A 61 12.94 -4.95 2.58
C VAL A 61 13.07 -3.45 2.70
N SER A 62 13.97 -2.96 3.56
CA SER A 62 14.22 -1.52 3.75
C SER A 62 14.72 -0.87 2.46
N ALA A 63 15.70 -1.49 1.79
CA ALA A 63 16.21 -1.01 0.50
C ALA A 63 15.13 -1.02 -0.60
N LYS A 64 14.28 -2.05 -0.67
CA LYS A 64 13.17 -2.11 -1.62
C LYS A 64 12.11 -1.04 -1.34
N THR A 65 11.77 -0.84 -0.08
CA THR A 65 10.82 0.17 0.36
C THR A 65 11.30 1.57 -0.03
N ALA A 66 12.58 1.88 0.20
CA ALA A 66 13.18 3.14 -0.21
C ALA A 66 13.14 3.32 -1.75
N SER A 67 13.44 2.27 -2.52
CA SER A 67 13.35 2.30 -3.98
C SER A 67 11.91 2.57 -4.47
N TRP A 68 10.91 1.93 -3.85
CA TRP A 68 9.51 2.16 -4.16
C TRP A 68 9.06 3.59 -3.85
N LEU A 69 9.49 4.15 -2.71
CA LEU A 69 9.23 5.55 -2.36
C LEU A 69 9.86 6.53 -3.37
N SER A 70 11.08 6.24 -3.85
CA SER A 70 11.70 7.04 -4.92
C SER A 70 10.86 7.02 -6.19
N GLN A 71 10.39 5.84 -6.61
CA GLN A 71 9.53 5.70 -7.80
C GLN A 71 8.21 6.46 -7.67
N ILE A 72 7.58 6.47 -6.48
CA ILE A 72 6.40 7.30 -6.23
C ILE A 72 6.75 8.77 -6.41
N THR A 73 7.85 9.22 -5.81
CA THR A 73 8.26 10.62 -5.83
C THR A 73 8.58 11.09 -7.25
N GLU A 74 9.32 10.30 -8.01
CA GLU A 74 9.65 10.57 -9.41
C GLU A 74 8.40 10.63 -10.29
N ARG A 75 7.49 9.65 -10.16
CA ARG A 75 6.22 9.66 -10.90
C ARG A 75 5.34 10.86 -10.52
N ALA A 76 5.25 11.21 -9.23
CA ALA A 76 4.47 12.38 -8.81
C ALA A 76 5.04 13.68 -9.40
N LYS A 77 6.37 13.85 -9.40
CA LYS A 77 7.05 15.02 -10.00
C LYS A 77 6.74 15.17 -11.49
N GLN A 78 6.66 14.05 -12.23
CA GLN A 78 6.33 14.06 -13.67
C GLN A 78 4.94 14.62 -13.98
N PHE A 79 4.02 14.69 -13.03
CA PHE A 79 2.67 15.25 -13.22
C PHE A 79 2.42 16.50 -12.37
N GLN A 80 3.41 16.97 -11.62
CA GLN A 80 3.24 18.05 -10.65
C GLN A 80 2.87 19.39 -11.31
N TYR A 81 3.29 19.63 -12.55
CA TYR A 81 2.92 20.83 -13.30
C TYR A 81 1.44 20.90 -13.70
N GLN A 82 0.69 19.81 -13.55
CA GLN A 82 -0.75 19.72 -13.86
C GLN A 82 -1.65 19.91 -12.62
N VAL A 83 -1.06 20.25 -11.47
CA VAL A 83 -1.75 20.29 -10.18
C VAL A 83 -1.88 21.74 -9.72
N ASN A 84 -3.11 22.24 -9.64
CA ASN A 84 -3.41 23.62 -9.25
C ASN A 84 -4.07 23.71 -7.86
N SER A 85 -4.49 22.57 -7.28
CA SER A 85 -5.16 22.49 -5.98
C SER A 85 -4.63 21.35 -5.11
N LYS A 86 -4.94 21.42 -3.80
CA LYS A 86 -4.61 20.37 -2.82
C LYS A 86 -5.33 19.06 -3.13
N GLU A 87 -6.58 19.14 -3.59
CA GLU A 87 -7.42 18.01 -3.95
C GLU A 87 -6.86 17.27 -5.18
N GLU A 88 -6.41 18.02 -6.19
CA GLU A 88 -5.72 17.45 -7.35
C GLU A 88 -4.39 16.79 -6.96
N ASN A 89 -3.66 17.38 -6.01
CA ASN A 89 -2.43 16.80 -5.49
C ASN A 89 -2.70 15.44 -4.82
N ILE A 90 -3.71 15.37 -3.95
CA ILE A 90 -4.14 14.13 -3.30
C ILE A 90 -4.59 13.09 -4.35
N SER A 91 -5.36 13.51 -5.34
CA SER A 91 -5.81 12.66 -6.44
C SER A 91 -4.64 12.10 -7.26
N LEU A 92 -3.64 12.93 -7.56
CA LEU A 92 -2.41 12.51 -8.24
C LEU A 92 -1.66 11.46 -7.41
N HIS A 93 -1.39 11.75 -6.13
CA HIS A 93 -0.72 10.79 -5.25
C HIS A 93 -1.51 9.50 -5.15
N ARG A 94 -2.82 9.55 -4.99
CA ARG A 94 -3.66 8.35 -4.97
C ARG A 94 -3.48 7.49 -6.23
N ARG A 95 -3.47 8.10 -7.42
CA ARG A 95 -3.23 7.40 -8.68
C ARG A 95 -1.84 6.77 -8.73
N VAL A 96 -0.80 7.51 -8.34
CA VAL A 96 0.58 7.02 -8.35
C VAL A 96 0.77 5.85 -7.38
N TYR A 97 0.27 5.98 -6.14
CA TYR A 97 0.31 4.92 -5.14
C TYR A 97 -0.47 3.68 -5.59
N SER A 98 -1.68 3.86 -6.16
CA SER A 98 -2.49 2.74 -6.63
C SER A 98 -1.83 1.99 -7.79
N ALA A 99 -1.19 2.73 -8.72
CA ALA A 99 -0.45 2.14 -9.82
C ALA A 99 0.77 1.34 -9.32
N LEU A 100 1.52 1.88 -8.35
CA LEU A 100 2.65 1.17 -7.78
C LEU A 100 2.21 -0.06 -6.99
N LEU A 101 1.17 0.06 -6.16
CA LEU A 101 0.58 -1.07 -5.44
C LEU A 101 0.20 -2.20 -6.40
N SER A 102 -0.49 -1.87 -7.50
CA SER A 102 -0.88 -2.85 -8.52
C SER A 102 0.34 -3.52 -9.15
N GLN A 103 1.40 -2.74 -9.43
CA GLN A 103 2.65 -3.25 -9.98
C GLN A 103 3.38 -4.19 -9.01
N ILE A 104 3.49 -3.81 -7.73
CA ILE A 104 4.12 -4.62 -6.67
C ILE A 104 3.32 -5.91 -6.49
N ALA A 105 2.00 -5.81 -6.39
CA ALA A 105 1.13 -6.96 -6.17
C ALA A 105 1.21 -7.97 -7.32
N ALA A 106 1.16 -7.50 -8.57
CA ALA A 106 1.30 -8.36 -9.74
C ALA A 106 2.69 -9.00 -9.82
N LYS A 107 3.75 -8.24 -9.49
CA LYS A 107 5.14 -8.71 -9.59
C LYS A 107 5.51 -9.76 -8.53
N TYR A 108 4.99 -9.61 -7.31
CA TYR A 108 5.43 -10.41 -6.17
C TYR A 108 4.29 -11.23 -5.52
N ASP A 109 3.27 -11.55 -6.31
CA ASP A 109 2.14 -12.41 -5.92
C ASP A 109 1.43 -11.94 -4.64
N LEU A 110 1.17 -10.63 -4.50
CA LEU A 110 0.29 -10.16 -3.42
C LEU A 110 -1.17 -10.23 -3.86
N LYS A 111 -2.08 -10.62 -2.96
CA LYS A 111 -3.53 -10.58 -3.19
C LYS A 111 -4.10 -9.30 -2.59
N VAL A 112 -4.70 -8.46 -3.43
CA VAL A 112 -5.23 -7.15 -3.01
C VAL A 112 -6.76 -7.16 -3.15
N PHE A 113 -7.44 -6.85 -2.05
CA PHE A 113 -8.89 -6.67 -2.00
C PHE A 113 -9.21 -5.24 -1.62
N THR A 114 -10.11 -4.60 -2.38
CA THR A 114 -10.53 -3.22 -2.14
C THR A 114 -12.04 -3.14 -2.02
N CYS A 115 -12.53 -2.32 -1.10
CA CYS A 115 -13.96 -2.08 -0.90
C CYS A 115 -14.21 -0.61 -0.56
N PRO A 116 -15.16 0.09 -1.22
CA PRO A 116 -15.58 1.42 -0.81
C PRO A 116 -16.03 1.46 0.66
N THR A 117 -15.57 2.45 1.43
CA THR A 117 -15.90 2.53 2.87
C THR A 117 -17.41 2.63 3.12
N LYS A 118 -18.15 3.26 2.18
CA LYS A 118 -19.62 3.41 2.23
C LYS A 118 -20.42 2.11 2.02
N GLN A 119 -19.81 1.02 1.56
CA GLN A 119 -20.49 -0.27 1.36
C GLN A 119 -20.65 -1.10 2.65
N ASN A 120 -20.46 -0.49 3.82
CA ASN A 120 -20.88 -1.08 5.10
C ASN A 120 -22.41 -0.98 5.28
N THR A 121 -23.19 -1.57 4.38
CA THR A 121 -24.63 -1.79 4.60
C THR A 121 -24.87 -3.28 4.68
N VAL A 122 -24.78 -3.81 5.91
CA VAL A 122 -25.69 -4.87 6.31
C VAL A 122 -27.06 -4.18 6.39
N ASN A 123 -27.81 -4.24 5.29
CA ASN A 123 -29.26 -4.12 5.39
C ASN A 123 -29.71 -5.40 6.12
N ARG A 124 -29.81 -5.32 7.44
CA ARG A 124 -30.57 -6.27 8.26
C ARG A 124 -31.79 -5.54 8.79
#